data_AF-A0A445AIV2-F1
#
_entry.id   AF-A0A445AIV2-F1
#
_cell.length_a   1.000
_cell.length_b   1.000
_cell.length_c   1.000
_cell.angle_alpha   90.00
_cell.angle_beta   90.00
_cell.angle_gamma   90.00
#
_symmetry.space_group_name_H-M   'P 1'
#
loop_
_entity.id
_entity.type
_entity.pdbx_description
1 polymer ?
#
loop_
_entity_poly.entity_id
_entity_poly.type
_entity_poly.pdbx_seq_one_letter_code
_entity_poly.pdbx_strand_id
1 'polypeptide(L)' 'MLTVESQKIQGAQNIVAKLTYLPFNQCLHSITTIDCQPSSAASGMLVFVSGNLQLANQQHALKFNHPLSTIPILLFFSL' A
#
# COMPACT_ATOMS: atom_id res chain seq x y z
N MET A 1 -7.32 4.34 6.95
CA MET A 1 -7.51 5.44 5.97
C MET A 1 -6.49 5.25 4.87
N LEU A 2 -6.87 5.41 3.60
CA LEU A 2 -5.98 5.33 2.44
C LEU A 2 -5.90 6.71 1.79
N THR A 3 -4.71 7.15 1.37
CA THR A 3 -4.55 8.36 0.54
C THR A 3 -3.87 7.98 -0.76
N VAL A 4 -4.52 8.24 -1.90
CA VAL A 4 -4.00 7.95 -3.25
C VAL A 4 -4.25 9.17 -4.13
N GLU A 5 -3.24 9.63 -4.87
CA GLU A 5 -3.35 10.81 -5.76
C GLU A 5 -3.97 12.05 -5.07
N SER A 6 -3.55 12.33 -3.83
CA SER A 6 -4.09 13.41 -2.99
C SER A 6 -5.55 13.26 -2.54
N GLN A 7 -6.21 12.14 -2.88
CA GLN A 7 -7.56 11.83 -2.38
C GLN A 7 -7.48 11.00 -1.10
N LYS A 8 -8.13 11.48 -0.03
CA LYS A 8 -8.28 10.75 1.23
C LYS A 8 -9.54 9.90 1.19
N ILE A 9 -9.39 8.61 1.49
CA ILE A 9 -10.45 7.62 1.45
C ILE A 9 -10.53 6.93 2.81
N GLN A 10 -11.73 6.92 3.38
CA GLN A 10 -12.01 6.36 4.70
C GLN A 10 -13.05 5.24 4.60
N GLY A 11 -12.86 4.19 5.41
CA GLY A 11 -13.71 3.00 5.44
C GLY A 11 -13.28 1.93 4.43
N ALA A 12 -13.33 0.67 4.85
CA ALA A 12 -12.86 -0.46 4.05
C ALA A 12 -13.60 -0.59 2.71
N GLN A 13 -14.93 -0.40 2.70
CA GLN A 13 -15.74 -0.47 1.48
C GLN A 13 -15.31 0.55 0.43
N ASN A 14 -15.10 1.81 0.85
CA ASN A 14 -14.65 2.88 -0.04
C ASN A 14 -13.21 2.65 -0.55
N ILE A 15 -12.35 2.08 0.30
CA ILE A 15 -10.98 1.70 -0.06
C ILE A 15 -11.00 0.63 -1.15
N VAL A 16 -11.76 -0.45 -0.94
CA VAL A 16 -11.90 -1.53 -1.93
C VAL A 16 -12.49 -0.98 -3.23
N ALA A 17 -13.53 -0.16 -3.15
CA ALA A 17 -14.13 0.48 -4.33
C ALA A 17 -13.07 1.26 -5.13
N LYS A 18 -12.28 2.12 -4.49
CA LYS A 18 -11.20 2.87 -5.18
C LYS A 18 -10.20 1.93 -5.84
N LEU A 19 -9.74 0.88 -5.15
CA LEU A 19 -8.78 -0.07 -5.68
C LEU A 19 -9.35 -0.84 -6.89
N THR A 20 -10.64 -1.20 -6.87
CA THR A 20 -11.31 -1.85 -8.01
C THR A 20 -11.57 -0.93 -9.20
N TYR A 21 -11.62 0.39 -8.97
CA TYR A 21 -11.80 1.40 -10.04
C TYR A 21 -10.50 1.81 -10.72
N LEU A 22 -9.34 1.28 -10.30
CA LEU A 22 -8.08 1.58 -10.97
C LEU A 22 -8.10 1.05 -12.41
N PRO A 23 -7.53 1.79 -13.38
CA PRO A 23 -7.65 1.48 -14.81
C PRO A 23 -6.71 0.34 -15.25
N PHE A 24 -6.63 -0.73 -14.47
CA PHE A 24 -5.87 -1.94 -14.81
C PHE A 24 -6.51 -3.19 -14.20
N ASN A 25 -6.53 -4.28 -14.98
CA ASN A 25 -7.12 -5.55 -14.54
C ASN A 25 -6.13 -6.43 -13.78
N GLN A 26 -4.84 -6.32 -14.09
CA GLN A 26 -3.78 -7.14 -13.52
C GLN A 26 -2.53 -6.29 -13.33
N CYS A 27 -1.91 -6.46 -12.17
CA CYS A 27 -0.66 -5.82 -11.82
C CYS A 27 0.21 -6.80 -11.02
N LEU A 28 1.52 -6.74 -11.26
CA LEU A 28 2.53 -7.46 -10.50
C LEU A 28 3.27 -6.46 -9.61
N HIS A 29 3.27 -6.73 -8.30
CA HIS A 29 4.02 -5.93 -7.33
C HIS A 29 5.40 -6.54 -7.15
N SER A 30 6.44 -5.76 -7.40
CA SER A 30 7.84 -6.09 -7.12
C SER A 30 8.35 -5.17 -6.03
N ILE A 31 8.51 -5.69 -4.82
CA ILE A 31 8.96 -4.91 -3.66
C ILE A 31 10.47 -4.73 -3.73
N THR A 32 10.94 -3.49 -3.57
CA THR A 32 12.38 -3.17 -3.57
C THR A 32 12.90 -2.94 -2.17
N THR A 33 12.19 -2.18 -1.34
CA THR A 33 12.61 -1.93 0.04
C THR A 33 11.42 -1.93 0.99
N ILE A 34 11.67 -2.40 2.21
CA ILE A 34 10.76 -2.30 3.34
C ILE A 34 11.56 -1.68 4.48
N ASP A 35 11.09 -0.55 4.99
CA ASP A 35 11.68 0.14 6.15
C ASP A 35 10.64 0.23 7.26
N CYS A 36 11.00 -0.21 8.46
CA CYS A 36 10.10 -0.24 9.61
C CYS A 36 10.66 0.64 10.72
N GLN A 37 9.88 1.65 11.13
CA GLN A 37 10.25 2.59 12.18
C GLN A 37 9.24 2.56 13.32
N PRO A 38 9.67 2.66 14.58
CA PRO A 38 8.74 2.86 15.68
C PRO A 38 7.96 4.16 15.46
N SER A 39 6.64 4.10 15.64
CA SER A 39 5.79 5.29 15.58
C SER A 39 5.87 6.06 16.91
N SER A 40 5.75 7.38 16.83
CA SER A 40 5.57 8.24 18.01
C SER A 40 4.19 8.08 18.66
N ALA A 41 3.23 7.45 17.97
CA ALA A 41 1.94 7.07 18.55
C ALA A 41 2.08 5.82 19.41
N ALA A 42 1.39 5.77 20.55
CA ALA A 42 1.50 4.71 21.56
C ALA A 42 1.53 3.30 20.93
N SER A 43 2.70 2.67 21.00
CA SER A 43 3.01 1.33 20.50
C SER A 43 2.88 1.10 18.98
N GLY A 44 2.71 2.13 18.15
CA GLY A 44 2.58 1.95 16.69
C GLY A 44 3.89 1.62 15.96
N MET A 45 3.77 1.06 14.76
CA MET A 45 4.87 0.89 13.80
C MET A 45 4.51 1.59 12.48
N LEU A 46 5.47 2.35 11.94
CA LEU A 46 5.42 2.89 10.59
C LEU A 46 6.18 1.96 9.66
N VAL A 47 5.55 1.56 8.57
CA VAL A 47 6.15 0.69 7.56
C VAL A 47 6.13 1.44 6.23
N PHE A 48 7.30 1.64 5.64
CA PHE A 48 7.45 2.19 4.30
C PHE A 48 7.77 1.06 3.33
N VAL A 49 6.86 0.83 2.38
CA VAL A 49 7.08 -0.16 1.32
C VAL A 49 7.29 0.58 0.01
N SER A 50 8.45 0.40 -0.61
CA SER A 50 8.75 0.88 -1.94
C SER A 50 8.89 -0.27 -2.92
N GLY A 51 8.52 -0.04 -4.17
CA GLY A 51 8.60 -1.06 -5.19
C GLY A 51 8.19 -0.57 -6.58
N ASN A 52 8.04 -1.53 -7.47
CA ASN A 52 7.56 -1.33 -8.82
C ASN A 52 6.25 -2.10 -9.02
N LEU A 53 5.32 -1.48 -9.72
CA LEU A 53 4.06 -2.04 -10.15
C LEU A 53 4.14 -2.24 -11.67
N GLN A 54 4.17 -3.49 -12.11
CA GLN A 54 4.17 -3.82 -13.54
C GLN A 54 2.76 -4.19 -13.97
N LEU A 55 2.21 -3.48 -14.96
CA LEU A 55 0.90 -3.78 -15.52
C LEU A 55 1.07 -4.75 -16.69
N ALA A 56 0.17 -5.72 -16.82
CA ALA A 56 0.29 -6.80 -17.82
C ALA A 56 0.52 -6.31 -19.26
N ASN A 57 0.02 -5.11 -19.59
CA ASN A 57 0.07 -4.54 -20.94
C ASN A 57 1.06 -3.37 -21.07
N GLN A 58 1.92 -3.14 -20.07
CA GLN A 58 2.88 -2.03 -20.09
C GLN A 58 4.33 -2.55 -19.91
N GLN A 59 5.21 -2.17 -20.85
CA GLN A 59 6.64 -2.50 -20.76
C GLN A 59 7.35 -1.78 -19.61
N HIS A 60 6.85 -0.62 -19.18
CA HIS A 60 7.45 0.17 -18.11
C HIS A 60 6.75 -0.08 -16.78
N ALA A 61 7.54 -0.39 -15.75
CA ALA A 61 7.03 -0.55 -14.40
C ALA A 61 6.84 0.82 -13.72
N LEU A 62 5.72 0.99 -13.02
CA LEU A 62 5.39 2.20 -12.27
C LEU A 62 6.03 2.11 -10.88
N LYS A 63 6.77 3.13 -10.45
CA LYS A 63 7.28 3.16 -9.07
C LYS A 63 6.15 3.49 -8.11
N PHE A 64 6.04 2.75 -7.01
CA PHE A 64 5.10 3.05 -5.93
C PHE A 64 5.82 3.27 -4.61
N ASN A 65 5.23 4.10 -3.76
CA ASN A 65 5.66 4.32 -2.37
C ASN A 65 4.41 4.34 -1.48
N HIS A 66 4.26 3.31 -0.63
CA HIS A 66 3.09 3.13 0.22
C HIS A 66 3.50 3.17 1.70
N PRO A 67 3.36 4.32 2.38
CA PRO A 67 3.51 4.39 3.83
C PRO A 67 2.26 3.80 4.51
N LEU A 68 2.47 2.87 5.45
CA LEU A 68 1.46 2.26 6.28
C LEU A 68 1.77 2.51 7.76
N SER A 69 0.73 2.78 8.56
CA SER A 69 0.84 2.88 10.02
C SER A 69 -0.02 1.79 10.65
N THR A 70 0.59 0.93 11.45
CA THR A 70 -0.06 -0.17 12.16
C THR A 70 0.02 0.07 13.66
N ILE A 71 -1.12 0.01 14.35
CA ILE A 71 -1.18 -0.22 15.80
C ILE A 71 -0.94 -1.74 15.99
N PRO A 72 -0.15 -2.21 16.99
CA PRO A 72 0.29 -3.59 17.04
C PRO A 72 -0.87 -4.46 17.55
N ILE A 73 -1.72 -4.88 16.62
CA ILE A 73 -2.57 -6.05 16.80
C ILE A 73 -2.15 -6.99 15.68
N LEU A 74 -1.32 -7.97 16.06
CA LEU A 74 -1.13 -9.26 15.40
C LEU A 74 -1.34 -9.25 13.87
N LEU A 75 -0.32 -8.85 13.11
CA LEU A 75 -0.23 -9.23 11.71
C LEU A 75 0.31 -10.66 11.60
N PHE A 76 -0.52 -11.62 12.00
CA PHE A 76 -0.49 -12.97 11.45
C PHE A 76 -1.11 -12.86 10.06
N PHE A 77 -0.32 -12.70 9.01
CA PHE A 77 -0.72 -13.15 7.68
C PHE A 77 0.55 -13.42 6.87
N SER A 78 0.98 -14.68 6.97
CA SER A 78 1.59 -15.38 5.85
C SER A 78 0.61 -15.35 4.69
N LEU A 79 1.02 -14.73 3.58
CA LEU A 79 0.56 -15.02 2.22
C LEU A 79 1.80 -15.02 1.35
#